data_AF-A0A6F8ZXE1-F1
#
_entry.id   AF-A0A6F8ZXE1-F1
#
_cell.length_a   1.000
_cell.length_b   1.000
_cell.length_c   1.000
_cell.angle_alpha   90.00
_cell.angle_beta   90.00
_cell.angle_gamma   90.00
#
_symmetry.space_group_name_H-M   'P 1'
#
loop_
_entity.id
_entity.type
_entity.pdbx_description
1 polymer ?
#
loop_
_entity_poly.entity_id
_entity_poly.type
_entity_poly.pdbx_seq_one_letter_code
_entity_poly.pdbx_strand_id
1 'polypeptide(L)'
;MPIENLRMIERHYFREKLLKSFDFEFGFCMPSSKNTCEHIYEFPPLSEDVMREMILHPYKTQSDSFYFVDNKLVMHNKAEYSYSGGP
;
A
#
# COMPACT_ATOMS: atom_id res chain seq x y z
N MET A 1 19.36 -6.08 16.07
CA MET A 1 19.36 -7.44 15.47
C MET A 1 18.97 -7.29 14.01
N PRO A 2 19.46 -8.14 13.10
CA PRO A 2 19.03 -8.11 11.70
C PRO A 2 17.53 -8.41 11.61
N ILE A 3 16.87 -7.75 10.66
CA ILE A 3 15.50 -8.11 10.29
C ILE A 3 15.61 -8.98 9.06
N GLU A 4 15.15 -10.22 9.19
CA GLU A 4 15.05 -11.18 8.10
C GLU A 4 13.61 -11.25 7.60
N ASN A 5 13.44 -11.62 6.33
CA ASN A 5 12.14 -11.87 5.72
C ASN A 5 11.13 -10.72 5.93
N LEU A 6 11.59 -9.47 5.84
CA LEU A 6 10.69 -8.33 5.90
C LEU A 6 9.81 -8.35 4.65
N ARG A 7 8.48 -8.35 4.86
CA ARG A 7 7.47 -8.38 3.81
C ARG A 7 6.41 -7.33 4.07
N MET A 8 5.91 -6.67 3.03
CA MET A 8 4.76 -5.78 3.12
C MET A 8 3.65 -6.27 2.20
N ILE A 9 2.44 -6.34 2.73
CA ILE A 9 1.22 -6.52 1.94
C ILE A 9 0.44 -5.21 2.02
N GLU A 10 0.22 -4.55 0.88
CA GLU A 10 -0.56 -3.31 0.82
C GLU A 10 -1.83 -3.52 0.00
N ARG A 11 -2.98 -3.13 0.57
CA ARG A 11 -4.29 -3.34 -0.04
C ARG A 11 -5.00 -2.03 -0.18
N HIS A 12 -5.45 -1.71 -1.38
CA HIS A 12 -6.18 -0.49 -1.72
C HIS A 12 -7.66 -0.79 -1.96
N TYR A 13 -8.53 0.03 -1.41
CA TYR A 13 -9.98 -0.14 -1.45
C TYR A 13 -10.66 1.15 -1.86
N PHE A 14 -11.77 1.05 -2.60
CA PHE A 14 -12.72 2.13 -2.78
C PHE A 14 -14.10 1.68 -2.30
N ARG A 15 -14.63 2.32 -1.25
CA ARG A 15 -15.90 1.94 -0.60
C ARG A 15 -16.00 0.42 -0.35
N GLU A 16 -15.01 -0.12 0.36
CA GLU A 16 -14.89 -1.55 0.71
C GLU A 16 -14.59 -2.51 -0.45
N LYS A 17 -14.64 -2.06 -1.71
CA LYS A 17 -14.23 -2.88 -2.86
C LYS A 17 -12.72 -2.84 -3.02
N LEU A 18 -12.07 -4.01 -3.00
CA LEU A 18 -10.64 -4.14 -3.26
C LEU A 18 -10.33 -3.70 -4.69
N LEU A 19 -9.48 -2.67 -4.84
CA LEU A 19 -8.94 -2.22 -6.11
C LEU A 19 -7.69 -3.02 -6.51
N LYS A 20 -6.77 -3.17 -5.56
CA LYS A 20 -5.49 -3.85 -5.77
C LYS A 20 -4.91 -4.34 -4.46
N SER A 21 -4.22 -5.47 -4.51
CA SER A 21 -3.33 -5.94 -3.47
C SER A 21 -1.93 -6.03 -4.04
N PHE A 22 -0.97 -5.46 -3.33
CA PHE A 22 0.45 -5.58 -3.60
C PHE A 22 1.09 -6.41 -2.51
N ASP A 23 2.10 -7.18 -2.89
CA ASP A 23 2.82 -8.08 -2.01
C ASP A 23 4.30 -7.96 -2.34
N PHE A 24 5.06 -7.44 -1.38
CA PHE A 24 6.44 -7.02 -1.57
C PHE A 24 7.34 -7.69 -0.54
N GLU A 25 8.39 -8.36 -1.02
CA GLU A 25 9.45 -8.91 -0.18
C GLU A 25 10.65 -7.98 -0.19
N PHE A 26 11.01 -7.44 0.97
CA PHE A 26 12.18 -6.57 1.17
C PHE A 26 13.44 -7.38 1.43
N GLY A 27 13.29 -8.62 1.93
CA GLY A 27 14.41 -9.49 2.28
C GLY A 27 15.17 -9.03 3.52
N PHE A 28 16.50 -9.03 3.44
CA PHE A 28 17.39 -8.70 4.55
C PHE A 28 17.52 -7.19 4.73
N CYS A 29 17.27 -6.70 5.96
CA CYS A 29 17.53 -5.32 6.33
C CYS A 29 18.74 -5.24 7.28
N MET A 30 19.76 -4.48 6.87
CA MET A 30 20.99 -4.34 7.65
C MET A 30 20.71 -3.63 8.99
N PRO A 31 21.22 -4.15 10.13
CA PRO A 31 21.02 -3.52 11.42
C PRO A 31 21.70 -2.15 11.50
N SER A 32 21.09 -1.23 12.24
CA SER A 32 21.66 0.09 12.54
C SER A 32 22.07 0.89 11.30
N SER A 33 21.40 0.66 10.18
CA SER A 33 21.61 1.37 8.91
C SER A 33 20.30 1.95 8.38
N LYS A 34 20.42 2.78 7.34
CA LYS A 34 19.27 3.23 6.55
C LYS A 34 19.15 2.33 5.32
N ASN A 35 18.00 1.67 5.18
CA ASN A 35 17.67 0.83 4.03
C ASN A 35 16.62 1.57 3.18
N THR A 36 16.74 1.49 1.85
CA THR A 36 15.80 2.07 0.89
C THR A 36 15.36 0.97 -0.07
N CYS A 37 14.07 0.93 -0.41
CA CYS A 37 13.52 -0.02 -1.38
C CYS A 37 12.61 0.75 -2.36
N GLU A 38 12.72 0.43 -3.64
CA GLU A 38 11.86 0.95 -4.69
C GLU A 38 11.00 -0.20 -5.24
N HIS A 39 9.68 0.00 -5.24
CA HIS A 39 8.73 -0.95 -5.81
C HIS A 39 8.08 -0.32 -7.03
N ILE A 40 8.33 -0.90 -8.19
CA ILE A 40 7.73 -0.47 -9.45
C ILE A 40 6.56 -1.39 -9.74
N TYR A 41 5.36 -0.82 -9.87
CA TYR A 41 4.15 -1.55 -10.20
C TYR A 41 3.24 -0.74 -11.11
N GLU A 42 2.50 -1.44 -11.95
CA GLU A 42 1.45 -0.84 -12.76
C GLU A 42 0.14 -0.79 -11.96
N PHE A 43 -0.51 0.37 -11.99
CA PHE A 43 -1.83 0.51 -11.43
C PHE A 43 -2.83 -0.34 -12.25
N PRO A 44 -3.75 -1.08 -11.62
CA PRO A 44 -4.72 -1.87 -12.38
C PRO A 44 -5.56 -0.96 -13.29
N PRO A 45 -5.99 -1.46 -14.46
CA PRO A 45 -6.93 -0.73 -15.29
C PRO A 45 -8.24 -0.53 -14.51
N LEU A 46 -8.63 0.73 -14.32
CA LEU A 46 -9.91 1.10 -13.72
C LEU A 46 -10.87 1.57 -14.81
N SER A 47 -12.14 1.17 -14.73
CA SER A 47 -13.18 1.74 -15.58
C SER A 47 -13.31 3.25 -15.34
N GLU A 48 -13.68 4.01 -16.38
CA GLU A 48 -13.90 5.45 -16.27
C GLU A 48 -14.90 5.84 -15.17
N ASP A 49 -15.95 5.04 -14.96
CA ASP A 49 -16.95 5.29 -13.91
C ASP A 49 -16.35 5.19 -12.50
N VAL A 50 -15.50 4.19 -12.25
CA VAL A 50 -14.80 4.04 -10.97
C VAL A 50 -13.84 5.21 -10.74
N MET A 51 -13.08 5.59 -11.75
CA MET A 51 -12.18 6.76 -11.65
C MET A 51 -12.95 8.03 -11.33
N ARG A 52 -14.08 8.27 -12.02
CA ARG A 52 -14.96 9.42 -11.77
C ARG A 52 -15.48 9.41 -10.33
N GLU A 53 -15.97 8.26 -9.86
CA GLU A 53 -16.45 8.11 -8.49
C GLU A 53 -15.36 8.37 -7.44
N MET A 54 -14.14 7.89 -7.68
CA MET A 54 -12.99 8.13 -6.79
C MET A 54 -12.61 9.62 -6.70
N ILE A 55 -12.73 10.37 -7.81
CA ILE A 55 -12.50 11.82 -7.83
C ILE A 55 -13.60 12.57 -7.07
N LEU A 56 -14.86 12.19 -7.27
CA LEU A 56 -16.02 12.83 -6.63
C LEU A 56 -16.13 12.56 -5.13
N HIS A 57 -15.50 11.50 -4.63
CA HIS A 57 -15.61 11.06 -3.25
C HIS A 57 -14.24 10.98 -2.57
N PRO A 58 -13.65 12.14 -2.20
CA PRO A 58 -12.35 12.17 -1.56
C PRO A 58 -12.34 11.36 -0.25
N TYR A 59 -11.18 10.76 0.04
CA TYR A 59 -10.93 9.93 1.23
C TYR A 59 -11.77 8.64 1.31
N LYS A 60 -12.57 8.33 0.27
CA LYS A 60 -13.26 7.03 0.14
C LYS A 60 -12.41 5.97 -0.54
N THR A 61 -11.28 6.35 -1.10
CA THR A 61 -10.19 5.42 -1.40
C THR A 61 -9.28 5.36 -0.20
N GLN A 62 -9.02 4.16 0.31
CA GLN A 62 -8.26 3.90 1.52
C GLN A 62 -7.29 2.74 1.29
N SER A 63 -6.21 2.68 2.06
CA SER A 63 -5.31 1.54 2.04
C SER A 63 -4.93 1.06 3.43
N ASP A 64 -4.61 -0.23 3.50
CA ASP A 64 -3.97 -0.89 4.62
C ASP A 64 -2.62 -1.44 4.17
N SER A 65 -1.55 -1.04 4.85
CA SER A 65 -0.19 -1.55 4.63
C SER A 65 0.23 -2.38 5.85
N PHE A 66 0.32 -3.69 5.66
CA PHE A 66 0.68 -4.67 6.69
C PHE A 66 2.14 -5.08 6.53
N TYR A 67 2.93 -4.99 7.59
CA TYR A 67 4.34 -5.35 7.57
C TYR A 67 4.57 -6.58 8.44
N PHE A 68 5.29 -7.54 7.89
CA PHE A 68 5.59 -8.82 8.52
C PHE A 68 7.09 -9.02 8.64
N VAL A 69 7.50 -9.60 9.77
CA VAL A 69 8.85 -10.16 9.97
C VAL A 69 8.66 -11.61 10.38
N ASP A 70 9.25 -12.53 9.64
CA ASP A 70 9.06 -13.98 9.82
C ASP A 70 7.57 -14.39 9.94
N ASN A 71 6.75 -13.86 9.02
CA ASN A 71 5.29 -14.07 8.95
C ASN A 71 4.50 -13.60 10.18
N LYS A 72 5.10 -12.81 11.08
CA LYS A 72 4.42 -12.17 12.20
C LYS A 72 4.17 -10.71 11.88
N LEU A 73 2.92 -10.25 12.05
CA LEU A 73 2.57 -8.86 11.86
C LEU A 73 3.28 -8.00 12.91
N VAL A 74 4.08 -7.03 12.46
CA VAL A 74 4.84 -6.12 13.32
C VAL A 74 4.41 -4.66 13.21
N MET A 75 3.80 -4.27 12.10
CA MET A 75 3.32 -2.90 11.87
C MET A 75 2.12 -2.90 10.92
N HIS A 76 1.20 -1.98 11.15
CA HIS A 76 0.01 -1.77 10.33
C HIS A 76 -0.22 -0.28 10.14
N ASN A 77 -0.05 0.19 8.91
CA ASN A 77 -0.28 1.58 8.52
C ASN A 77 -1.59 1.69 7.74
N LYS A 78 -2.21 2.87 7.82
CA LYS A 78 -3.44 3.22 7.10
C LYS A 78 -3.26 4.54 6.37
N ALA A 79 -3.84 4.65 5.19
CA ALA A 79 -3.89 5.90 4.44
C ALA A 79 -5.25 6.10 3.76
N GLU A 80 -5.58 7.35 3.49
CA GLU A 80 -6.76 7.76 2.73
C GLU A 80 -6.33 8.71 1.61
N TYR A 81 -7.00 8.63 0.46
CA TYR A 81 -6.58 9.32 -0.76
C TYR A 81 -7.67 10.25 -1.29
N SER A 82 -7.25 11.43 -1.74
CA SER A 82 -8.09 12.34 -2.53
C SER A 82 -7.50 12.50 -3.94
N TYR A 83 -8.35 12.37 -4.95
CA TYR A 83 -8.02 12.61 -6.35
C TYR A 83 -8.72 13.85 -6.90
N SER A 84 -9.27 14.70 -6.03
CA SER A 84 -10.05 15.87 -6.42
C SER A 84 -9.23 16.99 -7.05
N GLY A 85 -7.92 16.80 -7.25
CA GLY A 85 -7.00 17.85 -7.70
C GLY A 85 -7.06 19.05 -6.75
N GLY A 86 -6.58 18.85 -5.51
CA GLY A 86 -6.46 19.96 -4.54
C GLY A 86 -5.73 21.17 -5.15
N PRO A 87 -5.79 22.37 -4.52
CA PRO A 87 -5.19 23.58 -5.10
C PRO A 87 -3.77 23.37 -5.63
#